data_AF-U4K894-F1
#
_entry.id   AF-U4K894-F1
#
_cell.length_a   1.000
_cell.length_b   1.000
_cell.length_c   1.000
_cell.angle_alpha   90.00
_cell.angle_beta   90.00
_cell.angle_gamma   90.00
#
_symmetry.space_group_name_H-M   'P 1'
#
loop_
_entity.id
_entity.type
_entity.pdbx_description
1 polymer ?
#
loop_
_entity_poly.entity_id
_entity_poly.type
_entity_poly.pdbx_seq_one_letter_code
_entity_poly.pdbx_strand_id
1 'polypeptide(L)'
;MKIAIYAITLHGARQARRLAQTFPFADVFVAPVGKEEYPDANSLTLPLSGFFTEKFADYDHHICFFAAGIVSRMIGPLLRDKRTDPGVICIDDHGQFVIPMLSGHRGGANAIALQISQALSATPVITTASDVAGSLSVDMLGAPFGWTLDPECEPAITATSAAVVNEKRVLIVQHAGEKNWWQHKRSMPRHIMTYPDLSHADLTKVEPAEWDGLVLISDEETPKGYALWQSKTVLWRPKSLVLGIGCDRNTPLKVLQAGIHQFLKEHNLSKYSISALASIALKADEQGILALSEQEQIPFHTYSTSELDGVEGIENPSDYVKKITGVSSVAEASALKHSARTQLLVPKWKFKQDGFNMTLACCRITYEEPLAKKKWKNWLDKDVKINLHGNEVVDGFQCKPKHVDLNRPMLYHRHHILLCEGGRCAKEGSKNLAHDLRQVLKSIGFASGEQRIKISRTHCAGTCRNRAAMVIYERLQPNETPINNGLWVKGIDQFTEQTWKELFTHLVERKPLKQWLDPQYIAPIESADELNKL
;
A
#
# COMPACT_ATOMS: atom_id res chain seq x y z
N MET A 1 9.91 9.47 15.46
CA MET A 1 9.81 10.30 14.25
C MET A 1 9.61 11.74 14.67
N LYS A 2 10.54 12.65 14.33
CA LYS A 2 10.47 14.09 14.60
C LYS A 2 10.00 14.82 13.35
N ILE A 3 9.00 15.70 13.48
CA ILE A 3 8.42 16.46 12.37
C ILE A 3 8.54 17.95 12.67
N ALA A 4 8.99 18.73 11.68
CA ALA A 4 8.95 20.19 11.72
C ALA A 4 7.98 20.73 10.67
N ILE A 5 7.13 21.68 11.05
CA ILE A 5 6.17 22.37 10.17
C ILE A 5 6.57 23.83 10.06
N TYR A 6 6.65 24.37 8.84
CA TYR A 6 7.08 25.74 8.60
C TYR A 6 6.05 26.52 7.80
N ALA A 7 5.76 27.75 8.24
CA ALA A 7 4.85 28.67 7.55
C ALA A 7 5.38 30.12 7.56
N ILE A 8 5.34 30.78 6.41
CA ILE A 8 5.84 32.17 6.24
C ILE A 8 4.73 33.19 5.97
N THR A 9 3.49 32.73 5.86
CA THR A 9 2.30 33.53 5.55
C THR A 9 1.24 33.36 6.64
N LEU A 10 0.25 34.26 6.65
CA LEU A 10 -0.91 34.15 7.51
C LEU A 10 -1.73 32.88 7.22
N HIS A 11 -2.03 32.60 5.96
CA HIS A 11 -2.80 31.42 5.54
C HIS A 11 -2.05 30.12 5.84
N GLY A 12 -0.75 30.05 5.52
CA GLY A 12 0.09 28.92 5.86
C GLY A 12 0.13 28.65 7.37
N ALA A 13 0.21 29.69 8.21
CA ALA A 13 0.17 29.52 9.67
C ALA A 13 -1.17 28.96 10.17
N ARG A 14 -2.29 29.39 9.59
CA ARG A 14 -3.62 28.82 9.87
C ARG A 14 -3.68 27.33 9.51
N GLN A 15 -3.16 26.95 8.34
CA GLN A 15 -3.12 25.55 7.92
C GLN A 15 -2.15 24.71 8.77
N ALA A 16 -0.99 25.27 9.14
CA ALA A 16 -0.05 24.62 10.05
C ALA A 16 -0.68 24.35 11.43
N ARG A 17 -1.48 25.27 11.96
CA ARG A 17 -2.24 25.08 13.20
C ARG A 17 -3.25 23.94 13.09
N ARG A 18 -3.98 23.85 11.97
CA ARG A 18 -4.89 22.73 11.71
C ARG A 18 -4.12 21.40 11.64
N LEU A 19 -2.97 21.40 10.97
CA LEU A 19 -2.15 20.20 10.80
C LEU A 19 -1.50 19.72 12.11
N ALA A 20 -1.16 20.63 13.01
CA ALA A 20 -0.63 20.31 14.35
C ALA A 20 -1.60 19.47 15.19
N GLN A 21 -2.92 19.51 14.91
CA GLN A 21 -3.90 18.63 15.57
C GLN A 21 -3.75 17.17 15.12
N THR A 22 -3.28 16.94 13.89
CA THR A 22 -3.00 15.59 13.36
C THR A 22 -1.64 15.08 13.81
N PHE A 23 -0.66 15.98 13.96
CA PHE A 23 0.69 15.68 14.43
C PHE A 23 0.98 16.41 15.75
N PRO A 24 0.46 15.93 16.89
CA PRO A 24 0.52 16.66 18.16
C PRO A 24 1.94 16.85 18.72
N PHE A 25 2.92 16.10 18.23
CA PHE A 25 4.33 16.21 18.61
C PHE A 25 5.19 16.92 17.55
N ALA A 26 4.58 17.55 16.55
CA ALA A 26 5.32 18.31 15.54
C ALA A 26 5.72 19.69 16.07
N ASP A 27 6.97 20.07 15.81
CA ASP A 27 7.47 21.41 16.11
C ASP A 27 7.03 22.37 14.99
N VAL A 28 6.21 23.36 15.34
CA VAL A 28 5.66 24.32 14.36
C VAL A 28 6.42 25.63 14.44
N PHE A 29 6.92 26.12 13.29
CA PHE A 29 7.66 27.36 13.15
C PHE A 29 6.91 28.32 12.21
N VAL A 30 6.52 29.49 12.72
CA VAL A 30 5.80 30.51 11.93
C VAL A 30 6.56 31.82 11.88
N ALA A 31 6.57 32.47 10.71
CA ALA A 31 7.11 33.83 10.57
C ALA A 31 6.31 34.82 11.42
N PRO A 32 6.84 36.03 11.72
CA PRO A 32 6.16 37.01 12.57
C PRO A 32 4.71 37.30 12.18
N VAL A 33 4.40 37.36 10.87
CA VAL A 33 3.02 37.57 10.37
C VAL A 33 2.08 36.39 10.70
N GLY A 34 2.61 35.17 10.79
CA GLY A 34 1.82 33.97 11.10
C GLY A 34 1.51 33.81 12.59
N LYS A 35 2.17 34.57 13.47
CA LYS A 35 1.91 34.55 14.91
C LYS A 35 0.52 35.03 15.29
N GLU A 36 -0.12 35.83 14.44
CA GLU A 36 -1.51 36.25 14.62
C GLU A 36 -2.48 35.05 14.57
N GLU A 37 -2.24 34.08 13.69
CA GLU A 37 -3.08 32.89 13.54
C GLU A 37 -2.68 31.74 14.48
N TYR A 38 -1.38 31.65 14.81
CA TYR A 38 -0.85 30.64 15.70
C TYR A 38 0.16 31.21 16.72
N PRO A 39 -0.33 31.83 17.80
CA PRO A 39 0.54 32.47 18.80
C PRO A 39 1.54 31.51 19.47
N ASP A 40 1.09 30.29 19.77
CA ASP A 40 1.86 29.28 20.53
C ASP A 40 2.95 28.59 19.72
N ALA A 41 2.96 28.75 18.39
CA ALA A 41 4.00 28.16 17.53
C ALA A 41 5.39 28.77 17.83
N ASN A 42 6.48 28.08 17.51
CA ASN A 42 7.81 28.67 17.59
C ASN A 42 8.00 29.78 16.54
N SER A 43 8.84 30.78 16.83
CA SER A 43 9.14 31.84 15.87
C SER A 43 10.15 31.39 14.82
N LEU A 44 9.83 31.62 13.55
CA LEU A 44 10.74 31.44 12.42
C LEU A 44 11.48 32.76 12.15
N THR A 45 12.82 32.72 12.14
CA THR A 45 13.66 33.88 11.82
C THR A 45 14.14 33.86 10.36
N LEU A 46 14.29 35.05 9.77
CA LEU A 46 14.83 35.21 8.42
C LEU A 46 16.35 35.44 8.46
N PRO A 47 17.12 35.00 7.45
CA PRO A 47 16.67 34.40 6.19
C PRO A 47 16.20 32.95 6.35
N LEU A 48 15.09 32.60 5.68
CA LEU A 48 14.43 31.29 5.77
C LEU A 48 15.39 30.12 5.47
N SER A 49 16.27 30.27 4.49
CA SER A 49 17.26 29.25 4.11
C SER A 49 18.23 28.92 5.23
N GLY A 50 18.69 29.94 5.98
CA GLY A 50 19.58 29.75 7.13
C GLY A 50 18.88 28.99 8.25
N PHE A 51 17.69 29.45 8.63
CA PHE A 51 16.88 28.82 9.67
C PHE A 51 16.54 27.35 9.36
N PHE A 52 16.20 27.07 8.09
CA PHE A 52 15.88 25.73 7.62
C PHE A 52 17.12 24.83 7.64
N THR A 53 18.27 25.34 7.17
CA THR A 53 19.55 24.60 7.11
C THR A 53 19.97 24.08 8.48
N GLU A 54 19.88 24.92 9.52
CA GLU A 54 20.24 24.53 10.90
C GLU A 54 19.42 23.35 11.41
N LYS A 55 18.17 23.19 10.93
CA LYS A 55 17.24 22.17 11.41
C LYS A 55 17.17 20.95 10.51
N PHE A 56 17.78 20.98 9.33
CA PHE A 56 17.57 19.97 8.31
C PHE A 56 17.96 18.55 8.78
N ALA A 57 18.98 18.42 9.62
CA ALA A 57 19.40 17.13 10.16
C ALA A 57 18.69 16.73 11.47
N ASP A 58 17.96 17.65 12.11
CA ASP A 58 17.38 17.43 13.44
C ASP A 58 16.00 16.74 13.39
N TYR A 59 15.37 16.74 12.22
CA TYR A 59 14.03 16.23 11.99
C TYR A 59 14.02 15.16 10.90
N ASP A 60 13.15 14.17 11.05
CA ASP A 60 12.96 13.13 10.04
C ASP A 60 12.13 13.66 8.85
N HIS A 61 11.23 14.62 9.11
CA HIS A 61 10.37 15.21 8.09
C HIS A 61 10.19 16.73 8.26
N HIS A 62 10.20 17.43 7.13
CA HIS A 62 9.93 18.86 7.02
C HIS A 62 8.70 19.12 6.17
N ILE A 63 7.71 19.79 6.75
CA ILE A 63 6.45 20.16 6.09
C ILE A 63 6.46 21.67 5.86
N CYS A 64 6.48 22.07 4.60
CA CYS A 64 6.77 23.44 4.17
C CYS A 64 5.55 24.06 3.48
N PHE A 65 4.87 25.01 4.12
CA PHE A 65 3.81 25.83 3.50
C PHE A 65 4.42 26.93 2.63
N PHE A 66 5.14 26.54 1.58
CA PHE A 66 5.93 27.40 0.69
C PHE A 66 5.62 27.12 -0.78
N ALA A 67 6.07 28.00 -1.68
CA ALA A 67 6.15 27.64 -3.09
C ALA A 67 7.22 26.56 -3.31
N ALA A 68 6.93 25.57 -4.16
CA ALA A 68 7.85 24.47 -4.46
C ALA A 68 9.24 24.96 -4.91
N GLY A 69 9.31 26.05 -5.67
CA GLY A 69 10.57 26.65 -6.10
C GLY A 69 11.45 27.17 -4.95
N ILE A 70 10.86 27.63 -3.84
CA ILE A 70 11.59 28.03 -2.63
C ILE A 70 12.17 26.79 -1.96
N VAL A 71 11.35 25.75 -1.77
CA VAL A 71 11.76 24.47 -1.17
C VAL A 71 12.92 23.87 -1.96
N SER A 72 12.80 23.74 -3.28
CA SER A 72 13.86 23.16 -4.14
C SER A 72 15.20 23.90 -4.01
N ARG A 73 15.18 25.23 -3.92
CA ARG A 73 16.41 26.04 -3.77
C ARG A 73 17.04 25.90 -2.39
N MET A 74 16.23 25.74 -1.34
CA MET A 74 16.73 25.56 0.03
C MET A 74 17.32 24.18 0.25
N ILE A 75 16.67 23.12 -0.26
CA ILE A 75 17.14 21.75 -0.05
C ILE A 75 18.32 21.41 -0.95
N GLY A 76 18.43 21.99 -2.15
CA GLY A 76 19.44 21.64 -3.14
C GLY A 76 20.88 21.59 -2.60
N PRO A 77 21.35 22.61 -1.87
CA PRO A 77 22.68 22.60 -1.24
C PRO A 77 22.85 21.63 -0.05
N LEU A 78 21.75 21.08 0.48
CA LEU A 78 21.72 20.25 1.69
C LEU A 78 21.65 18.74 1.38
N LEU A 79 21.33 18.38 0.13
CA LEU A 79 21.18 16.98 -0.28
C LEU A 79 22.51 16.22 -0.16
N ARG A 80 22.46 15.04 0.45
CA ARG A 80 23.64 14.18 0.61
C ARG A 80 23.37 12.80 0.05
N ASP A 81 22.34 12.15 0.56
CA ASP A 81 22.03 10.77 0.22
C ASP A 81 20.54 10.52 0.43
N LYS A 82 19.87 10.04 -0.63
CA LYS A 82 18.43 9.69 -0.63
C LYS A 82 18.01 8.72 0.49
N ARG A 83 18.96 8.04 1.14
CA ARG A 83 18.75 7.09 2.24
C ARG A 83 18.71 7.76 3.61
N THR A 84 19.44 8.86 3.78
CA THR A 84 19.61 9.55 5.07
C THR A 84 18.97 10.93 5.08
N ASP A 85 18.76 11.52 3.89
CA ASP A 85 18.14 12.83 3.78
C ASP A 85 16.68 12.75 4.26
N PRO A 86 16.22 13.74 5.04
CA PRO A 86 14.88 13.73 5.62
C PRO A 86 13.79 13.84 4.55
N GLY A 87 12.58 13.43 4.90
CA GLY A 87 11.40 13.64 4.07
C GLY A 87 11.07 15.12 3.97
N VAL A 88 10.94 15.68 2.76
CA VAL A 88 10.51 17.09 2.59
C VAL A 88 9.21 17.12 1.81
N ILE A 89 8.19 17.76 2.38
CA ILE A 89 6.87 17.92 1.81
C ILE A 89 6.59 19.40 1.62
N CYS A 90 6.21 19.79 0.40
CA CYS A 90 5.77 21.13 0.06
C CYS A 90 4.23 21.17 0.01
N ILE A 91 3.65 22.21 0.58
CA ILE A 91 2.21 22.48 0.55
C ILE A 91 2.03 23.92 0.07
N ASP A 92 1.13 24.16 -0.88
CA ASP A 92 0.82 25.53 -1.31
C ASP A 92 0.10 26.30 -0.19
N ASP A 93 0.08 27.63 -0.31
CA ASP A 93 -0.46 28.54 0.73
C ASP A 93 -1.94 28.28 1.07
N HIS A 94 -2.72 27.77 0.11
CA HIS A 94 -4.13 27.44 0.31
C HIS A 94 -4.36 26.01 0.77
N GLY A 95 -3.31 25.18 0.84
CA GLY A 95 -3.41 23.78 1.23
C GLY A 95 -4.16 22.92 0.22
N GLN A 96 -4.08 23.24 -1.08
CA GLN A 96 -4.76 22.49 -2.14
C GLN A 96 -3.97 21.27 -2.60
N PHE A 97 -2.65 21.33 -2.57
CA PHE A 97 -1.73 20.31 -3.07
C PHE A 97 -0.69 19.98 -2.01
N VAL A 98 -0.43 18.69 -1.82
CA VAL A 98 0.60 18.17 -0.93
C VAL A 98 1.61 17.42 -1.78
N ILE A 99 2.81 17.99 -1.91
CA ILE A 99 3.83 17.57 -2.87
C ILE A 99 5.04 17.05 -2.11
N PRO A 100 5.27 15.72 -2.03
CA PRO A 100 6.52 15.19 -1.52
C PRO A 100 7.67 15.54 -2.49
N MET A 101 8.63 16.32 -2.00
CA MET A 101 9.75 16.86 -2.77
C MET A 101 11.05 16.07 -2.58
N LEU A 102 11.26 15.46 -1.40
CA LEU A 102 12.48 14.71 -1.07
C LEU A 102 12.14 13.48 -0.24
N SER A 103 12.92 12.41 -0.44
CA SER A 103 12.82 11.14 0.28
C SER A 103 11.38 10.57 0.33
N GLY A 104 10.67 10.68 -0.80
CA GLY A 104 9.30 10.20 -0.99
C GLY A 104 9.08 8.76 -0.57
N HIS A 105 10.00 7.88 -0.94
CA HIS A 105 9.84 6.44 -0.74
C HIS A 105 10.30 6.00 0.67
N ARG A 106 11.60 5.75 0.86
CA ARG A 106 12.16 5.27 2.13
C ARG A 106 12.08 6.27 3.26
N GLY A 107 12.32 7.54 2.98
CA GLY A 107 12.19 8.60 3.99
C GLY A 107 10.76 8.99 4.30
N GLY A 108 9.75 8.22 3.85
CA GLY A 108 8.38 8.34 4.32
C GLY A 108 7.58 9.54 3.80
N ALA A 109 8.16 10.42 2.98
CA ALA A 109 7.49 11.65 2.60
C ALA A 109 6.20 11.42 1.78
N ASN A 110 6.11 10.35 0.99
CA ASN A 110 4.88 9.99 0.27
C ASN A 110 3.77 9.55 1.24
N ALA A 111 4.10 8.76 2.27
CA ALA A 111 3.14 8.32 3.27
C ALA A 111 2.64 9.51 4.12
N ILE A 112 3.55 10.39 4.53
CA ILE A 112 3.20 11.63 5.25
C ILE A 112 2.36 12.55 4.36
N ALA A 113 2.68 12.68 3.07
CA ALA A 113 1.87 13.46 2.14
C ALA A 113 0.42 12.97 2.03
N LEU A 114 0.19 11.64 2.08
CA LEU A 114 -1.16 11.07 2.11
C LEU A 114 -1.90 11.37 3.42
N GLN A 115 -1.21 11.35 4.56
CA GLN A 115 -1.82 11.70 5.85
C GLN A 115 -2.19 13.18 5.92
N ILE A 116 -1.27 14.05 5.49
CA ILE A 116 -1.51 15.49 5.40
C ILE A 116 -2.67 15.80 4.47
N SER A 117 -2.75 15.14 3.31
CA SER A 117 -3.81 15.40 2.34
C SER A 117 -5.19 15.06 2.89
N GLN A 118 -5.31 14.00 3.69
CA GLN A 118 -6.55 13.70 4.42
C GLN A 118 -6.87 14.77 5.46
N ALA A 119 -5.89 15.20 6.26
CA ALA A 119 -6.07 16.20 7.32
C ALA A 119 -6.50 17.57 6.78
N LEU A 120 -5.91 18.00 5.66
CA LEU A 120 -6.18 19.29 5.03
C LEU A 120 -7.30 19.26 3.99
N SER A 121 -7.77 18.07 3.61
CA SER A 121 -8.68 17.84 2.47
C SER A 121 -8.05 18.31 1.15
N ALA A 122 -6.76 18.04 0.99
CA ALA A 122 -5.93 18.44 -0.14
C ALA A 122 -5.73 17.29 -1.15
N THR A 123 -5.14 17.61 -2.30
CA THR A 123 -4.75 16.62 -3.32
C THR A 123 -3.28 16.24 -3.16
N PRO A 124 -2.94 14.97 -2.88
CA PRO A 124 -1.55 14.53 -2.87
C PRO A 124 -1.00 14.40 -4.31
N VAL A 125 0.19 14.94 -4.56
CA VAL A 125 0.86 14.91 -5.88
C VAL A 125 2.05 13.94 -5.82
N ILE A 126 1.77 12.65 -5.77
CA ILE A 126 2.80 11.60 -5.71
C ILE A 126 3.21 11.21 -7.14
N THR A 127 4.50 11.32 -7.44
CA THR A 127 5.05 11.08 -8.78
C THR A 127 5.96 9.84 -8.85
N THR A 128 6.26 9.21 -7.71
CA THR A 128 7.15 8.04 -7.65
C THR A 128 6.55 6.86 -8.43
N ALA A 129 7.30 6.31 -9.39
CA ALA A 129 6.81 5.30 -10.32
C ALA A 129 6.27 4.03 -9.64
N SER A 130 6.91 3.57 -8.56
CA SER A 130 6.45 2.42 -7.77
C SER A 130 5.08 2.66 -7.14
N ASP A 131 4.86 3.86 -6.57
CA ASP A 131 3.59 4.23 -5.94
C ASP A 131 2.46 4.45 -6.97
N VAL A 132 2.77 5.10 -8.11
CA VAL A 132 1.80 5.38 -9.18
C VAL A 132 1.41 4.10 -9.93
N ALA A 133 2.37 3.20 -10.19
CA ALA A 133 2.08 1.89 -10.76
C ALA A 133 1.37 0.96 -9.76
N GLY A 134 1.50 1.26 -8.45
CA GLY A 134 1.21 0.44 -7.27
C GLY A 134 1.70 -1.02 -7.39
N SER A 135 2.81 -1.19 -8.12
CA SER A 135 3.53 -2.45 -8.17
C SER A 135 4.24 -2.68 -6.83
N LEU A 136 4.90 -3.82 -6.66
CA LEU A 136 5.63 -4.13 -5.43
C LEU A 136 6.78 -3.13 -5.24
N SER A 137 6.75 -2.35 -4.16
CA SER A 137 7.96 -1.69 -3.68
C SER A 137 8.81 -2.71 -2.93
N VAL A 138 9.91 -3.13 -3.56
CA VAL A 138 10.82 -4.13 -3.01
C VAL A 138 11.57 -3.62 -1.78
N ASP A 139 11.70 -2.31 -1.62
CA ASP A 139 12.41 -1.65 -0.53
C ASP A 139 11.48 -0.99 0.51
N MET A 140 10.16 -1.10 0.37
CA MET A 140 9.21 -0.73 1.43
C MET A 140 8.27 -1.83 1.90
N LEU A 141 8.22 -3.01 1.27
CA LEU A 141 7.23 -4.04 1.64
C LEU A 141 7.26 -4.44 3.13
N GLY A 142 8.43 -4.40 3.77
CA GLY A 142 8.61 -4.75 5.18
C GLY A 142 8.48 -3.57 6.15
N ALA A 143 8.53 -2.33 5.66
CA ALA A 143 8.58 -1.14 6.50
C ALA A 143 7.37 -1.00 7.46
N PRO A 144 6.11 -1.29 7.05
CA PRO A 144 4.95 -1.24 7.95
C PRO A 144 5.03 -2.20 9.14
N PHE A 145 5.85 -3.25 9.04
CA PHE A 145 6.04 -4.26 10.08
C PHE A 145 7.32 -4.03 10.91
N GLY A 146 8.02 -2.91 10.67
CA GLY A 146 9.30 -2.62 11.32
C GLY A 146 10.43 -3.55 10.89
N TRP A 147 10.31 -4.22 9.73
CA TRP A 147 11.41 -5.02 9.19
C TRP A 147 12.58 -4.13 8.83
N THR A 148 13.78 -4.71 8.82
CA THR A 148 15.01 -3.99 8.47
C THR A 148 15.53 -4.52 7.14
N LEU A 149 15.87 -3.64 6.21
CA LEU A 149 16.63 -4.04 5.02
C LEU A 149 18.05 -4.41 5.45
N ASP A 150 18.53 -5.56 5.00
CA ASP A 150 19.92 -5.93 5.25
C ASP A 150 20.85 -4.96 4.50
N PRO A 151 21.85 -4.35 5.17
CA PRO A 151 22.77 -3.43 4.51
C PRO A 151 23.48 -4.02 3.28
N GLU A 152 23.70 -5.33 3.24
CA GLU A 152 24.35 -6.01 2.11
C GLU A 152 23.54 -5.95 0.82
N CYS A 153 22.21 -5.81 0.90
CA CYS A 153 21.33 -5.83 -0.27
C CYS A 153 21.21 -4.48 -0.99
N GLU A 154 21.81 -3.41 -0.44
CA GLU A 154 21.71 -2.05 -0.96
C GLU A 154 22.08 -1.92 -2.45
N PRO A 155 23.18 -2.53 -2.94
CA PRO A 155 23.55 -2.45 -4.36
C PRO A 155 22.51 -3.07 -5.31
N ALA A 156 21.74 -4.06 -4.84
CA ALA A 156 20.80 -4.82 -5.66
C ALA A 156 19.43 -4.14 -5.79
N ILE A 157 19.04 -3.28 -4.84
CA ILE A 157 17.68 -2.71 -4.75
C ILE A 157 17.29 -1.97 -6.02
N THR A 158 18.17 -1.14 -6.57
CA THR A 158 17.85 -0.37 -7.78
C THR A 158 17.56 -1.29 -8.96
N ALA A 159 18.35 -2.36 -9.12
CA ALA A 159 18.16 -3.34 -10.19
C ALA A 159 16.86 -4.13 -10.00
N THR A 160 16.57 -4.59 -8.79
CA THR A 160 15.34 -5.35 -8.48
C THR A 160 14.10 -4.48 -8.61
N SER A 161 14.13 -3.22 -8.16
CA SER A 161 13.05 -2.26 -8.37
C SER A 161 12.81 -2.01 -9.87
N ALA A 162 13.88 -1.85 -10.65
CA ALA A 162 13.77 -1.72 -12.10
C ALA A 162 13.19 -2.98 -12.75
N ALA A 163 13.51 -4.18 -12.26
CA ALA A 163 12.92 -5.42 -12.74
C ALA A 163 11.39 -5.44 -12.50
N VAL A 164 10.92 -5.04 -11.33
CA VAL A 164 9.48 -4.93 -11.03
C VAL A 164 8.79 -3.91 -11.95
N VAL A 165 9.38 -2.72 -12.11
CA VAL A 165 8.78 -1.64 -12.93
C VAL A 165 8.71 -2.04 -14.41
N ASN A 166 9.73 -2.74 -14.92
CA ASN A 166 9.81 -3.19 -16.31
C ASN A 166 9.17 -4.57 -16.54
N GLU A 167 8.32 -5.03 -15.62
CA GLU A 167 7.56 -6.29 -15.74
C GLU A 167 8.42 -7.55 -15.99
N LYS A 168 9.65 -7.54 -15.46
CA LYS A 168 10.58 -8.68 -15.54
C LYS A 168 10.30 -9.72 -14.45
N ARG A 169 10.91 -10.91 -14.55
CA ARG A 169 10.63 -12.03 -13.63
C ARG A 169 11.28 -11.76 -12.27
N VAL A 170 10.46 -11.53 -11.24
CA VAL A 170 10.90 -11.30 -9.87
C VAL A 170 10.35 -12.38 -8.95
N LEU A 171 11.24 -13.01 -8.18
CA LEU A 171 10.89 -14.04 -7.21
C LEU A 171 10.74 -13.43 -5.82
N ILE A 172 9.76 -13.90 -5.05
CA ILE A 172 9.64 -13.59 -3.62
C ILE A 172 9.74 -14.90 -2.82
N VAL A 173 10.65 -14.93 -1.86
CA VAL A 173 10.84 -16.04 -0.92
C VAL A 173 10.74 -15.51 0.51
N GLN A 174 9.93 -16.16 1.33
CA GLN A 174 9.70 -15.75 2.71
C GLN A 174 9.90 -16.93 3.66
N HIS A 175 10.93 -16.87 4.52
CA HIS A 175 11.21 -17.87 5.55
C HIS A 175 10.58 -17.52 6.91
N ALA A 176 10.39 -16.24 7.19
CA ALA A 176 9.86 -15.72 8.45
C ALA A 176 9.12 -14.38 8.22
N GLY A 177 8.54 -13.82 9.27
CA GLY A 177 7.81 -12.55 9.20
C GLY A 177 6.32 -12.67 8.90
N GLU A 178 5.63 -11.56 9.02
CA GLU A 178 4.25 -11.33 8.62
C GLU A 178 4.03 -11.61 7.14
N LYS A 179 2.89 -12.21 6.76
CA LYS A 179 2.57 -12.56 5.37
C LYS A 179 1.65 -11.55 4.66
N ASN A 180 1.14 -10.56 5.39
CA ASN A 180 0.12 -9.60 4.94
C ASN A 180 0.72 -8.29 4.39
N TRP A 181 1.95 -8.34 3.88
CA TRP A 181 2.64 -7.20 3.27
C TRP A 181 2.06 -6.79 1.92
N TRP A 182 1.39 -7.71 1.20
CA TRP A 182 0.64 -7.33 0.00
C TRP A 182 -0.74 -6.77 0.37
N GLN A 183 -0.81 -5.45 0.60
CA GLN A 183 -2.04 -4.78 1.04
C GLN A 183 -2.92 -4.25 -0.11
N HIS A 184 -2.47 -4.35 -1.36
CA HIS A 184 -3.25 -3.89 -2.50
C HIS A 184 -4.50 -4.76 -2.71
N LYS A 185 -5.64 -4.12 -2.98
CA LYS A 185 -6.91 -4.81 -3.29
C LYS A 185 -6.87 -5.59 -4.62
N ARG A 186 -5.84 -5.38 -5.44
CA ARG A 186 -5.64 -6.08 -6.72
C ARG A 186 -4.74 -7.31 -6.55
N SER A 187 -4.88 -8.26 -7.47
CA SER A 187 -3.97 -9.41 -7.57
C SER A 187 -2.54 -8.97 -7.82
N MET A 188 -1.58 -9.73 -7.30
CA MET A 188 -0.15 -9.55 -7.58
C MET A 188 0.12 -9.65 -9.09
N PRO A 189 0.98 -8.79 -9.67
CA PRO A 189 1.34 -8.88 -11.09
C PRO A 189 1.95 -10.25 -11.44
N ARG A 190 1.66 -10.79 -12.63
CA ARG A 190 2.08 -12.15 -13.03
C ARG A 190 3.59 -12.35 -13.14
N HIS A 191 4.33 -11.28 -13.40
CA HIS A 191 5.79 -11.32 -13.48
C HIS A 191 6.44 -11.41 -12.09
N ILE A 192 5.68 -11.12 -11.03
CA ILE A 192 6.08 -11.33 -9.64
C ILE A 192 5.53 -12.68 -9.21
N MET A 193 6.42 -13.59 -8.87
CA MET A 193 6.04 -14.95 -8.52
C MET A 193 6.41 -15.22 -7.06
N THR A 194 5.42 -15.67 -6.32
CA THR A 194 5.64 -16.45 -5.10
C THR A 194 5.65 -17.91 -5.54
N TYR A 195 6.79 -18.60 -5.43
CA TYR A 195 6.90 -19.99 -5.92
C TYR A 195 5.95 -20.93 -5.14
N PRO A 196 5.32 -21.94 -5.77
CA PRO A 196 3.96 -22.39 -5.44
C PRO A 196 3.74 -23.11 -4.11
N ASP A 197 4.73 -23.27 -3.23
CA ASP A 197 4.58 -23.98 -1.94
C ASP A 197 5.61 -23.58 -0.86
N LEU A 198 6.31 -22.46 -1.01
CA LEU A 198 7.51 -22.21 -0.20
C LEU A 198 7.44 -20.93 0.64
N SER A 199 6.86 -21.09 1.82
CA SER A 199 7.31 -20.35 3.01
C SER A 199 8.67 -20.85 3.55
N HIS A 200 9.41 -21.67 2.79
CA HIS A 200 10.69 -22.30 3.17
C HIS A 200 11.54 -22.70 1.94
N ALA A 201 11.63 -21.85 0.91
CA ALA A 201 12.29 -22.23 -0.34
C ALA A 201 13.79 -22.41 -0.13
N ASP A 202 14.28 -23.63 -0.36
CA ASP A 202 15.70 -23.85 -0.52
C ASP A 202 16.14 -23.20 -1.85
N LEU A 203 16.79 -22.03 -1.77
CA LEU A 203 17.25 -21.29 -2.94
C LEU A 203 18.24 -22.09 -3.80
N THR A 204 18.82 -23.18 -3.28
CA THR A 204 19.67 -24.08 -4.07
C THR A 204 18.91 -24.83 -5.17
N LYS A 205 17.58 -24.93 -5.06
CA LYS A 205 16.72 -25.58 -6.06
C LYS A 205 16.21 -24.63 -7.14
N VAL A 206 16.57 -23.35 -7.05
CA VAL A 206 16.10 -22.33 -7.98
C VAL A 206 17.28 -21.84 -8.80
N GLU A 207 17.20 -21.99 -10.12
CA GLU A 207 18.21 -21.49 -11.04
C GLU A 207 18.17 -19.96 -11.10
N PRO A 208 19.21 -19.25 -10.59
CA PRO A 208 19.18 -17.79 -10.57
C PRO A 208 19.07 -17.18 -11.96
N ALA A 209 19.63 -17.81 -13.00
CA ALA A 209 19.65 -17.24 -14.36
C ALA A 209 18.25 -16.99 -14.95
N GLU A 210 17.21 -17.67 -14.45
CA GLU A 210 15.82 -17.49 -14.92
C GLU A 210 15.13 -16.23 -14.38
N TRP A 211 15.75 -15.54 -13.42
CA TRP A 211 15.14 -14.46 -12.65
C TRP A 211 15.96 -13.18 -12.72
N ASP A 212 15.26 -12.06 -12.88
CA ASP A 212 15.84 -10.73 -12.95
C ASP A 212 15.99 -10.09 -11.55
N GLY A 213 15.32 -10.63 -10.53
CA GLY A 213 15.42 -10.15 -9.16
C GLY A 213 14.83 -11.11 -8.13
N LEU A 214 15.30 -11.00 -6.89
CA LEU A 214 14.81 -11.73 -5.73
C LEU A 214 14.45 -10.75 -4.61
N VAL A 215 13.30 -10.95 -3.98
CA VAL A 215 12.99 -10.40 -2.65
C VAL A 215 13.01 -11.56 -1.67
N LEU A 216 13.94 -11.52 -0.71
CA LEU A 216 14.12 -12.56 0.30
C LEU A 216 13.76 -12.00 1.66
N ILE A 217 12.90 -12.67 2.41
CA ILE A 217 12.51 -12.29 3.77
C ILE A 217 12.98 -13.40 4.70
N SER A 218 14.03 -13.17 5.47
CA SER A 218 14.68 -14.22 6.27
C SER A 218 15.33 -13.67 7.52
N ASP A 219 15.15 -14.39 8.62
CA ASP A 219 15.85 -14.14 9.88
C ASP A 219 17.15 -14.92 10.03
N GLU A 220 17.51 -15.74 9.02
CA GLU A 220 18.80 -16.42 8.96
C GLU A 220 19.91 -15.48 8.49
N GLU A 221 21.04 -15.37 9.19
CA GLU A 221 22.15 -14.47 8.82
C GLU A 221 22.65 -14.74 7.39
N THR A 222 22.90 -16.01 7.07
CA THR A 222 23.28 -16.48 5.73
C THR A 222 22.27 -17.53 5.25
N PRO A 223 21.22 -17.13 4.52
CA PRO A 223 20.25 -18.08 3.99
C PRO A 223 20.90 -19.06 3.00
N LYS A 224 20.51 -20.33 3.04
CA LYS A 224 21.06 -21.35 2.13
C LYS A 224 20.82 -20.97 0.65
N GLY A 225 21.86 -21.09 -0.17
CA GLY A 225 21.82 -20.74 -1.60
C GLY A 225 21.92 -19.24 -1.92
N TYR A 226 21.85 -18.35 -0.92
CA TYR A 226 21.87 -16.88 -1.09
C TYR A 226 23.09 -16.35 -1.85
N ALA A 227 24.25 -16.98 -1.72
CA ALA A 227 25.50 -16.52 -2.36
C ALA A 227 25.37 -16.32 -3.89
N LEU A 228 24.56 -17.13 -4.57
CA LEU A 228 24.35 -17.01 -6.03
C LEU A 228 23.38 -15.87 -6.41
N TRP A 229 22.70 -15.27 -5.42
CA TRP A 229 21.64 -14.29 -5.60
C TRP A 229 22.04 -12.88 -5.11
N GLN A 230 23.16 -12.73 -4.40
CA GLN A 230 23.56 -11.49 -3.71
C GLN A 230 23.43 -10.23 -4.58
N SER A 231 23.84 -10.28 -5.85
CA SER A 231 23.83 -9.12 -6.76
C SER A 231 22.44 -8.63 -7.18
N LYS A 232 21.38 -9.40 -6.91
CA LYS A 232 20.00 -9.09 -7.33
C LYS A 232 18.95 -9.39 -6.26
N THR A 233 19.38 -9.52 -5.00
CA THR A 233 18.48 -9.78 -3.89
C THR A 233 18.21 -8.51 -3.11
N VAL A 234 16.94 -8.25 -2.80
CA VAL A 234 16.54 -7.34 -1.74
C VAL A 234 16.19 -8.18 -0.52
N LEU A 235 17.02 -8.08 0.53
CA LEU A 235 16.94 -8.92 1.71
C LEU A 235 16.30 -8.15 2.87
N TRP A 236 15.17 -8.66 3.34
CA TRP A 236 14.46 -8.17 4.51
C TRP A 236 14.71 -9.06 5.71
N ARG A 237 14.96 -8.41 6.85
CA ARG A 237 15.13 -8.99 8.18
C ARG A 237 13.87 -8.71 9.00
N PRO A 238 12.92 -9.66 9.08
CA PRO A 238 11.71 -9.49 9.86
C PRO A 238 12.02 -9.52 11.36
N LYS A 239 11.27 -8.77 12.17
CA LYS A 239 11.40 -8.78 13.65
C LYS A 239 10.75 -10.04 14.22
N SER A 240 11.34 -11.19 13.98
CA SER A 240 10.75 -12.52 14.25
C SER A 240 11.35 -13.24 15.45
N LEU A 241 12.49 -12.80 15.98
CA LEU A 241 13.23 -13.53 17.01
C LEU A 241 13.05 -12.90 18.40
N VAL A 242 12.74 -13.72 19.38
CA VAL A 242 12.73 -13.35 20.80
C VAL A 242 13.89 -14.04 21.49
N LEU A 243 14.75 -13.26 22.13
CA LEU A 243 15.84 -13.80 22.93
C LEU A 243 15.49 -13.76 24.41
N GLY A 244 15.30 -14.93 25.00
CA GLY A 244 15.24 -15.07 26.44
C GLY A 244 16.64 -15.02 27.04
N ILE A 245 16.85 -14.18 28.05
CA ILE A 245 18.16 -13.91 28.64
C ILE A 245 18.17 -14.15 30.15
N GLY A 246 19.19 -14.88 30.61
CA GLY A 246 19.56 -14.99 32.02
C GLY A 246 21.05 -14.72 32.17
N CYS A 247 21.45 -14.04 33.25
CA CYS A 247 22.86 -13.75 33.50
C CYS A 247 23.12 -13.59 35.00
N ASP A 248 24.39 -13.56 35.40
CA ASP A 248 24.80 -13.14 36.74
C ASP A 248 24.46 -11.65 36.97
N ARG A 249 24.38 -11.21 38.23
CA ARG A 249 24.15 -9.79 38.56
C ARG A 249 25.36 -8.94 38.14
N ASN A 250 25.09 -7.72 37.68
CA ASN A 250 26.09 -6.76 37.22
C ASN A 250 26.92 -7.27 36.03
N THR A 251 26.32 -8.09 35.17
CA THR A 251 27.01 -8.61 33.99
C THR A 251 27.34 -7.44 33.04
N PRO A 252 28.62 -7.21 32.68
CA PRO A 252 28.99 -6.08 31.84
C PRO A 252 28.36 -6.15 30.44
N LEU A 253 27.98 -4.99 29.88
CA LEU A 253 27.40 -4.87 28.53
C LEU A 253 28.22 -5.60 27.46
N LYS A 254 29.55 -5.46 27.50
CA LYS A 254 30.47 -6.13 26.56
C LYS A 254 30.35 -7.67 26.58
N VAL A 255 30.07 -8.26 27.75
CA VAL A 255 29.92 -9.72 27.90
C VAL A 255 28.59 -10.16 27.29
N LEU A 256 27.52 -9.37 27.51
CA LEU A 256 26.22 -9.62 26.90
C LEU A 256 26.28 -9.52 25.38
N GLN A 257 26.93 -8.48 24.85
CA GLN A 257 27.13 -8.29 23.40
C GLN A 257 27.92 -9.43 22.77
N ALA A 258 29.03 -9.85 23.40
CA ALA A 258 29.83 -10.97 22.92
C ALA A 258 29.02 -12.29 22.93
N GLY A 259 28.28 -12.55 24.01
CA GLY A 259 27.44 -13.73 24.15
C GLY A 259 26.33 -13.79 23.10
N ILE A 260 25.61 -12.68 22.87
CA ILE A 260 24.57 -12.59 21.83
C ILE A 260 25.19 -12.75 20.44
N HIS A 261 26.30 -12.06 20.15
CA HIS A 261 26.95 -12.16 18.85
C HIS A 261 27.37 -13.60 18.53
N GLN A 262 27.99 -14.28 19.50
CA GLN A 262 28.41 -15.67 19.32
C GLN A 262 27.19 -16.60 19.15
N PHE A 263 26.16 -16.45 19.98
CA PHE A 263 24.92 -17.22 19.88
C PHE A 263 24.28 -17.09 18.49
N LEU A 264 24.11 -15.85 18.02
CA LEU A 264 23.51 -15.57 16.72
C LEU A 264 24.34 -16.19 15.57
N LYS A 265 25.67 -16.06 15.65
CA LYS A 265 26.58 -16.61 14.65
C LYS A 265 26.53 -18.14 14.60
N GLU A 266 26.57 -18.81 15.76
CA GLU A 266 26.50 -20.28 15.86
C GLU A 266 25.19 -20.85 15.31
N HIS A 267 24.09 -20.12 15.48
CA HIS A 267 22.76 -20.55 15.07
C HIS A 267 22.29 -19.95 13.73
N ASN A 268 23.18 -19.25 13.00
CA ASN A 268 22.88 -18.60 11.72
C ASN A 268 21.67 -17.65 11.81
N LEU A 269 21.56 -16.84 12.87
CA LEU A 269 20.46 -15.92 13.09
C LEU A 269 20.92 -14.47 12.94
N SER A 270 20.12 -13.64 12.30
CA SER A 270 20.47 -12.24 12.09
C SER A 270 20.08 -11.37 13.26
N LYS A 271 21.02 -10.53 13.72
CA LYS A 271 20.78 -9.57 14.81
C LYS A 271 19.64 -8.59 14.50
N TYR A 272 19.45 -8.25 13.22
CA TYR A 272 18.39 -7.34 12.78
C TYR A 272 17.00 -7.94 12.93
N SER A 273 16.91 -9.26 13.13
CA SER A 273 15.63 -9.98 13.28
C SER A 273 15.19 -10.11 14.74
N ILE A 274 15.98 -9.62 15.71
CA ILE A 274 15.58 -9.59 17.11
C ILE A 274 14.45 -8.57 17.29
N SER A 275 13.32 -9.05 17.78
CA SER A 275 12.15 -8.26 18.15
C SER A 275 12.21 -7.81 19.59
N ALA A 276 12.69 -8.66 20.50
CA ALA A 276 12.70 -8.38 21.93
C ALA A 276 13.72 -9.22 22.71
N LEU A 277 14.14 -8.66 23.85
CA LEU A 277 14.81 -9.37 24.94
C LEU A 277 13.77 -9.69 26.01
N ALA A 278 13.78 -10.91 26.55
CA ALA A 278 12.84 -11.35 27.59
C ALA A 278 13.58 -11.94 28.79
N SER A 279 13.14 -11.62 30.01
CA SER A 279 13.68 -12.23 31.23
C SER A 279 12.65 -12.30 32.36
N ILE A 280 13.08 -12.67 33.57
CA ILE A 280 12.27 -12.64 34.78
C ILE A 280 12.31 -11.25 35.43
N ALA A 281 11.26 -10.87 36.18
CA ALA A 281 11.12 -9.58 36.86
C ALA A 281 12.30 -9.25 37.80
N LEU A 282 12.97 -10.25 38.37
CA LEU A 282 14.21 -10.06 39.16
C LEU A 282 15.35 -9.41 38.36
N LYS A 283 15.24 -9.35 37.03
CA LYS A 283 16.22 -8.75 36.12
C LYS A 283 15.78 -7.43 35.53
N ALA A 284 14.66 -6.86 35.98
CA ALA A 284 14.16 -5.58 35.49
C ALA A 284 15.13 -4.42 35.74
N ASP A 285 15.97 -4.50 36.78
CA ASP A 285 16.96 -3.50 37.17
C ASP A 285 18.39 -3.82 36.69
N GLU A 286 18.58 -4.85 35.86
CA GLU A 286 19.89 -5.28 35.40
C GLU A 286 20.49 -4.28 34.39
N GLN A 287 21.42 -3.44 34.87
CA GLN A 287 22.00 -2.32 34.11
C GLN A 287 22.64 -2.76 32.78
N GLY A 288 23.27 -3.93 32.73
CA GLY A 288 23.86 -4.44 31.49
C GLY A 288 22.81 -4.71 30.40
N ILE A 289 21.64 -5.25 30.76
CA ILE A 289 20.56 -5.56 29.81
C ILE A 289 19.84 -4.28 29.41
N LEU A 290 19.62 -3.36 30.35
CA LEU A 290 19.03 -2.05 30.07
C LEU A 290 19.89 -1.23 29.10
N ALA A 291 21.21 -1.17 29.33
CA ALA A 291 22.14 -0.50 28.43
C ALA A 291 22.18 -1.16 27.03
N LEU A 292 22.07 -2.49 26.97
CA LEU A 292 21.97 -3.21 25.69
C LEU A 292 20.67 -2.85 24.95
N SER A 293 19.54 -2.84 25.66
CA SER A 293 18.22 -2.48 25.13
C SER A 293 18.22 -1.06 24.56
N GLU A 294 18.82 -0.11 25.26
CA GLU A 294 18.96 1.27 24.83
C GLU A 294 19.92 1.40 23.62
N GLN A 295 21.10 0.77 23.66
CA GLN A 295 22.07 0.88 22.57
C GLN A 295 21.56 0.27 21.26
N GLU A 296 20.94 -0.90 21.32
CA GLU A 296 20.47 -1.62 20.13
C GLU A 296 19.01 -1.29 19.75
N GLN A 297 18.32 -0.47 20.56
CA GLN A 297 16.91 -0.14 20.41
C GLN A 297 16.00 -1.38 20.35
N ILE A 298 16.31 -2.39 21.19
CA ILE A 298 15.54 -3.63 21.30
C ILE A 298 14.74 -3.60 22.61
N PRO A 299 13.40 -3.73 22.57
CA PRO A 299 12.58 -3.77 23.78
C PRO A 299 13.01 -4.87 24.76
N PHE A 300 13.08 -4.53 26.05
CA PHE A 300 13.32 -5.48 27.13
C PHE A 300 12.05 -5.70 27.96
N HIS A 301 11.58 -6.94 27.98
CA HIS A 301 10.40 -7.37 28.71
C HIS A 301 10.78 -8.28 29.87
N THR A 302 10.09 -8.10 30.99
CA THR A 302 10.25 -8.97 32.16
C THR A 302 8.90 -9.51 32.63
N TYR A 303 8.94 -10.72 33.18
CA TYR A 303 7.75 -11.43 33.64
C TYR A 303 7.90 -11.87 35.08
N SER A 304 6.81 -11.83 35.84
CA SER A 304 6.78 -12.37 37.21
C SER A 304 7.00 -13.89 37.21
N THR A 305 7.41 -14.43 38.36
CA THR A 305 7.54 -15.89 38.55
C THR A 305 6.24 -16.62 38.21
N SER A 306 5.08 -16.10 38.63
CA SER A 306 3.77 -16.69 38.34
C SER A 306 3.42 -16.71 36.86
N GLU A 307 3.93 -15.77 36.06
CA GLU A 307 3.68 -15.75 34.61
C GLU A 307 4.55 -16.72 33.82
N LEU A 308 5.72 -17.06 34.38
CA LEU A 308 6.69 -17.99 33.80
C LEU A 308 6.54 -19.42 34.33
N ASP A 309 5.89 -19.60 35.48
CA ASP A 309 5.60 -20.92 36.02
C ASP A 309 4.59 -21.65 35.12
N GLY A 310 4.81 -22.95 34.92
CA GLY A 310 3.97 -23.78 34.05
C GLY A 310 4.06 -23.48 32.54
N VAL A 311 4.99 -22.65 32.07
CA VAL A 311 5.21 -22.46 30.63
C VAL A 311 5.64 -23.78 29.99
N GLU A 312 4.88 -24.22 28.98
CA GLU A 312 5.15 -25.44 28.22
C GLU A 312 6.29 -25.25 27.21
N GLY A 313 7.01 -26.33 26.89
CA GLY A 313 8.09 -26.30 25.88
C GLY A 313 9.50 -26.06 26.42
N ILE A 314 9.67 -26.03 27.75
CA ILE A 314 10.98 -25.93 28.39
C ILE A 314 11.75 -27.26 28.19
N GLU A 315 12.90 -27.19 27.53
CA GLU A 315 13.73 -28.37 27.25
C GLU A 315 14.82 -28.61 28.30
N ASN A 316 15.31 -27.57 28.99
CA ASN A 316 16.45 -27.67 29.90
C ASN A 316 16.17 -27.08 31.30
N PRO A 317 15.32 -27.74 32.11
CA PRO A 317 15.04 -27.32 33.47
C PRO A 317 16.29 -27.36 34.35
N SER A 318 16.36 -26.49 35.36
CA SER A 318 17.46 -26.40 36.31
C SER A 318 16.96 -26.26 37.74
N ASP A 319 17.29 -27.24 38.58
CA ASP A 319 16.88 -27.27 40.00
C ASP A 319 17.43 -26.09 40.79
N TYR A 320 18.67 -25.67 40.50
CA TYR A 320 19.29 -24.48 41.10
C TYR A 320 18.51 -23.21 40.77
N VAL A 321 18.13 -23.03 39.50
CA VAL A 321 17.35 -21.86 39.07
C VAL A 321 15.96 -21.91 39.71
N LYS A 322 15.30 -23.07 39.70
CA LYS A 322 13.99 -23.26 40.34
C LYS A 322 14.00 -22.92 41.82
N LYS A 323 15.08 -23.28 42.54
CA LYS A 323 15.25 -22.94 43.96
C LYS A 323 15.37 -21.43 44.20
N ILE A 324 15.99 -20.69 43.29
CA ILE A 324 16.27 -19.25 43.45
C ILE A 324 15.12 -18.39 42.94
N THR A 325 14.56 -18.73 41.78
CA THR A 325 13.62 -17.87 41.05
C THR A 325 12.19 -18.41 41.02
N GLY A 326 12.00 -19.67 41.45
CA GLY A 326 10.73 -20.40 41.32
C GLY A 326 10.48 -20.99 39.93
N VAL A 327 11.31 -20.67 38.93
CA VAL A 327 11.11 -21.07 37.52
C VAL A 327 12.18 -22.08 37.09
N SER A 328 11.79 -23.11 36.34
CA SER A 328 12.71 -24.17 35.90
C SER A 328 13.81 -23.67 34.95
N SER A 329 13.54 -22.67 34.10
CA SER A 329 14.52 -22.09 33.17
C SER A 329 14.11 -20.66 32.80
N VAL A 330 14.84 -19.65 33.28
CA VAL A 330 14.48 -18.23 33.04
C VAL A 330 14.53 -17.88 31.55
N ALA A 331 15.63 -18.23 30.87
CA ALA A 331 15.82 -17.89 29.46
C ALA A 331 14.76 -18.57 28.57
N GLU A 332 14.57 -19.89 28.71
CA GLU A 332 13.60 -20.61 27.88
C GLU A 332 12.16 -20.17 28.17
N ALA A 333 11.76 -20.10 29.45
CA ALA A 333 10.39 -19.73 29.83
C ALA A 333 10.03 -18.32 29.37
N SER A 334 10.95 -17.35 29.51
CA SER A 334 10.69 -15.97 29.09
C SER A 334 10.62 -15.81 27.56
N ALA A 335 11.46 -16.53 26.81
CA ALA A 335 11.38 -16.56 25.34
C ALA A 335 10.06 -17.17 24.84
N LEU A 336 9.66 -18.32 25.39
CA LEU A 336 8.40 -19.00 25.07
C LEU A 336 7.18 -18.15 25.43
N LYS A 337 7.18 -17.56 26.63
CA LYS A 337 6.11 -16.68 27.10
C LYS A 337 5.89 -15.48 26.20
N HIS A 338 6.96 -14.74 25.87
CA HIS A 338 6.82 -13.53 25.06
C HIS A 338 6.48 -13.83 23.59
N SER A 339 7.01 -14.92 23.03
CA SER A 339 6.69 -15.34 21.66
C SER A 339 5.33 -16.03 21.53
N ALA A 340 4.65 -16.35 22.65
CA ALA A 340 3.45 -17.17 22.71
C ALA A 340 3.61 -18.53 22.01
N ARG A 341 4.75 -19.19 22.24
CA ARG A 341 5.10 -20.50 21.65
C ARG A 341 5.28 -21.56 22.73
N THR A 342 5.15 -22.83 22.30
CA THR A 342 5.45 -24.02 23.10
C THR A 342 6.67 -24.79 22.56
N GLN A 343 7.38 -24.23 21.59
CA GLN A 343 8.58 -24.83 21.00
C GLN A 343 9.69 -23.79 20.85
N LEU A 344 10.88 -24.15 21.33
CA LEU A 344 12.10 -23.35 21.20
C LEU A 344 12.67 -23.48 19.78
N LEU A 345 13.18 -22.38 19.23
CA LEU A 345 14.01 -22.41 18.01
C LEU A 345 15.43 -22.85 18.37
N VAL A 346 15.96 -22.30 19.45
CA VAL A 346 17.23 -22.70 20.05
C VAL A 346 17.01 -22.85 21.55
N PRO A 347 17.27 -24.05 22.12
CA PRO A 347 17.13 -24.26 23.55
C PRO A 347 18.25 -23.57 24.33
N LYS A 348 18.27 -23.78 25.65
CA LYS A 348 19.25 -23.17 26.56
C LYS A 348 20.71 -23.27 26.08
N TRP A 349 21.26 -22.14 25.69
CA TRP A 349 22.66 -21.95 25.32
C TRP A 349 23.39 -21.19 26.42
N LYS A 350 24.61 -21.62 26.79
CA LYS A 350 25.37 -21.06 27.91
C LYS A 350 26.63 -20.37 27.41
N PHE A 351 26.97 -19.24 28.04
CA PHE A 351 28.16 -18.46 27.75
C PHE A 351 28.87 -18.05 29.03
N LYS A 352 30.20 -18.00 28.99
CA LYS A 352 31.01 -17.51 30.09
C LYS A 352 32.17 -16.68 29.55
N GLN A 353 32.29 -15.45 30.04
CA GLN A 353 33.40 -14.56 29.73
C GLN A 353 33.64 -13.62 30.91
N ASP A 354 34.90 -13.26 31.17
CA ASP A 354 35.31 -12.34 32.24
C ASP A 354 34.77 -12.72 33.64
N GLY A 355 34.56 -14.02 33.88
CA GLY A 355 34.02 -14.53 35.15
C GLY A 355 32.50 -14.49 35.28
N PHE A 356 31.78 -13.90 34.33
CA PHE A 356 30.32 -13.82 34.33
C PHE A 356 29.70 -14.93 33.50
N ASN A 357 28.59 -15.50 33.98
CA ASN A 357 27.79 -16.48 33.26
C ASN A 357 26.55 -15.82 32.64
N MET A 358 26.22 -16.27 31.44
CA MET A 358 25.05 -15.86 30.70
C MET A 358 24.39 -17.08 30.06
N THR A 359 23.09 -17.02 29.87
CA THR A 359 22.27 -18.03 29.24
C THR A 359 21.31 -17.36 28.26
N LEU A 360 21.21 -17.92 27.06
CA LEU A 360 20.26 -17.51 26.04
C LEU A 360 19.34 -18.66 25.67
N ALA A 361 18.15 -18.31 25.18
CA ALA A 361 17.26 -19.19 24.46
C ALA A 361 16.56 -18.35 23.38
N CYS A 362 16.16 -18.95 22.27
CA CYS A 362 15.51 -18.22 21.18
C CYS A 362 14.20 -18.89 20.77
N CYS A 363 13.18 -18.06 20.55
CA CYS A 363 11.92 -18.45 19.94
C CYS A 363 11.60 -17.57 18.74
N ARG A 364 10.91 -18.16 17.75
CA ARG A 364 10.35 -17.41 16.62
C ARG A 364 8.89 -17.03 16.91
N ILE A 365 8.56 -15.76 16.80
CA ILE A 365 7.20 -15.22 16.91
C ILE A 365 6.33 -15.86 15.82
N THR A 366 5.09 -16.22 16.19
CA THR A 366 4.08 -16.58 15.19
C THR A 366 3.28 -15.34 14.84
N TYR A 367 3.24 -15.01 13.57
CA TYR A 367 2.38 -13.96 13.07
C TYR A 367 1.03 -14.58 12.79
N GLU A 368 -0.04 -13.94 13.27
CA GLU A 368 -1.38 -14.30 12.80
C GLU A 368 -1.38 -14.17 11.28
N GLU A 369 -1.53 -15.29 10.59
CA GLU A 369 -2.00 -15.21 9.22
C GLU A 369 -3.33 -14.46 9.31
N PRO A 370 -3.56 -13.36 8.57
CA PRO A 370 -4.92 -12.89 8.42
C PRO A 370 -5.65 -14.07 7.81
N LEU A 371 -6.50 -14.73 8.61
CA LEU A 371 -7.25 -15.92 8.26
C LEU A 371 -7.51 -15.92 6.76
N ALA A 372 -6.86 -16.85 6.07
CA ALA A 372 -6.90 -16.97 4.63
C ALA A 372 -8.35 -16.75 4.15
N LYS A 373 -8.51 -15.79 3.23
CA LYS A 373 -9.77 -15.17 2.80
C LYS A 373 -10.41 -14.28 3.86
N LYS A 374 -10.12 -12.97 3.79
CA LYS A 374 -11.11 -11.95 4.15
C LYS A 374 -12.44 -12.39 3.54
N LYS A 375 -13.36 -12.87 4.37
CA LYS A 375 -14.73 -13.07 3.93
C LYS A 375 -15.23 -11.67 3.57
N TRP A 376 -15.45 -11.46 2.29
CA TRP A 376 -15.96 -10.19 1.84
C TRP A 376 -17.38 -10.08 2.35
N LYS A 377 -17.69 -8.98 3.03
CA LYS A 377 -19.05 -8.70 3.44
C LYS A 377 -19.68 -7.75 2.43
N ASN A 378 -20.91 -8.01 2.03
CA ASN A 378 -21.68 -7.02 1.26
C ASN A 378 -22.18 -5.89 2.18
N TRP A 379 -22.89 -4.92 1.62
CA TRP A 379 -23.44 -3.77 2.36
C TRP A 379 -24.50 -4.14 3.42
N LEU A 380 -24.88 -5.42 3.51
CA LEU A 380 -25.76 -6.00 4.54
C LEU A 380 -24.97 -6.85 5.56
N ASP A 381 -23.65 -6.70 5.61
CA ASP A 381 -22.73 -7.46 6.49
C ASP A 381 -22.73 -8.99 6.31
N LYS A 382 -23.26 -9.49 5.18
CA LYS A 382 -23.28 -10.92 4.87
C LYS A 382 -22.03 -11.34 4.11
N ASP A 383 -21.49 -12.50 4.47
CA ASP A 383 -20.37 -13.13 3.77
C ASP A 383 -20.74 -13.42 2.30
N VAL A 384 -19.92 -12.97 1.37
CA VAL A 384 -20.10 -13.14 -0.07
C VAL A 384 -18.85 -13.67 -0.75
N LYS A 385 -19.05 -14.45 -1.82
CA LYS A 385 -17.97 -14.89 -2.71
C LYS A 385 -17.68 -13.76 -3.69
N ILE A 386 -16.40 -13.50 -3.95
CA ILE A 386 -15.98 -12.50 -4.94
C ILE A 386 -15.21 -13.19 -6.06
N ASN A 387 -15.46 -12.78 -7.32
CA ASN A 387 -14.75 -13.28 -8.48
C ASN A 387 -13.39 -12.57 -8.67
N LEU A 388 -12.60 -13.01 -9.65
CA LEU A 388 -11.28 -12.42 -9.98
C LEU A 388 -11.32 -10.92 -10.33
N HIS A 389 -12.50 -10.35 -10.59
CA HIS A 389 -12.69 -8.95 -10.94
C HIS A 389 -13.23 -8.11 -9.77
N GLY A 390 -13.31 -8.65 -8.55
CA GLY A 390 -13.76 -7.90 -7.38
C GLY A 390 -15.29 -7.80 -7.23
N ASN A 391 -16.07 -8.53 -8.03
CA ASN A 391 -17.54 -8.51 -7.96
C ASN A 391 -18.11 -9.69 -7.17
N GLU A 392 -19.18 -9.45 -6.42
CA GLU A 392 -19.97 -10.47 -5.72
C GLU A 392 -20.49 -11.54 -6.72
N VAL A 393 -20.31 -12.80 -6.35
CA VAL A 393 -20.80 -13.96 -7.07
C VAL A 393 -22.06 -14.45 -6.36
N VAL A 394 -23.20 -14.24 -7.01
CA VAL A 394 -24.48 -14.78 -6.54
C VAL A 394 -24.47 -16.30 -6.74
N ASP A 395 -24.87 -17.06 -5.72
CA ASP A 395 -24.97 -18.52 -5.82
C ASP A 395 -25.88 -18.92 -6.99
N GLY A 396 -25.42 -19.88 -7.81
CA GLY A 396 -26.09 -20.30 -9.04
C GLY A 396 -25.73 -19.49 -10.30
N PHE A 397 -25.01 -18.36 -10.17
CA PHE A 397 -24.55 -17.57 -11.31
C PHE A 397 -23.04 -17.71 -11.54
N GLN A 398 -22.66 -18.12 -12.75
CA GLN A 398 -21.26 -18.03 -13.21
C GLN A 398 -21.03 -16.70 -13.92
N CYS A 399 -20.01 -15.96 -13.50
CA CYS A 399 -19.59 -14.74 -14.17
C CYS A 399 -19.20 -15.07 -15.62
N LYS A 400 -19.89 -14.48 -16.60
CA LYS A 400 -19.50 -14.60 -18.02
C LYS A 400 -18.42 -13.57 -18.33
N PRO A 401 -17.39 -13.92 -19.14
CA PRO A 401 -17.29 -15.16 -19.92
C PRO A 401 -16.68 -16.34 -19.12
N LYS A 402 -17.11 -17.57 -19.46
CA LYS A 402 -16.54 -18.82 -18.87
C LYS A 402 -15.08 -19.05 -19.26
N HIS A 403 -14.67 -18.51 -20.42
CA HIS A 403 -13.29 -18.41 -20.86
C HIS A 403 -12.96 -16.93 -21.06
N VAL A 404 -12.12 -16.39 -20.20
CA VAL A 404 -11.64 -15.01 -20.33
C VAL A 404 -10.52 -15.01 -21.35
N ASP A 405 -10.83 -14.61 -22.59
CA ASP A 405 -9.82 -14.22 -23.55
C ASP A 405 -9.28 -12.85 -23.15
N LEU A 406 -8.10 -12.84 -22.54
CA LEU A 406 -7.44 -11.62 -22.05
C LEU A 406 -6.92 -10.73 -23.19
N ASN A 407 -6.80 -11.26 -24.40
CA ASN A 407 -6.44 -10.48 -25.59
C ASN A 407 -7.66 -9.80 -26.22
N ARG A 408 -8.88 -10.15 -25.79
CA ARG A 408 -10.10 -9.48 -26.22
C ARG A 408 -10.33 -8.23 -25.35
N PRO A 409 -10.27 -7.02 -25.92
CA PRO A 409 -10.47 -5.80 -25.15
C PRO A 409 -11.84 -5.78 -24.46
N MET A 410 -11.86 -5.42 -23.17
CA MET A 410 -13.12 -5.14 -22.47
C MET A 410 -13.88 -4.02 -23.19
N LEU A 411 -15.18 -4.20 -23.39
CA LEU A 411 -16.10 -3.16 -23.89
C LEU A 411 -15.73 -2.58 -25.27
N TYR A 412 -15.24 -3.38 -26.22
CA TYR A 412 -14.91 -2.87 -27.56
C TYR A 412 -16.15 -2.47 -28.37
N HIS A 413 -16.44 -1.17 -28.42
CA HIS A 413 -17.44 -0.51 -29.28
C HIS A 413 -17.09 0.97 -29.39
N ARG A 414 -17.34 1.55 -30.56
CA ARG A 414 -17.19 2.99 -30.82
C ARG A 414 -18.36 3.79 -30.25
N HIS A 415 -19.57 3.26 -30.38
CA HIS A 415 -20.81 3.88 -29.89
C HIS A 415 -21.62 2.90 -29.04
N HIS A 416 -22.22 3.39 -27.96
CA HIS A 416 -23.17 2.63 -27.14
C HIS A 416 -24.54 3.28 -27.19
N ILE A 417 -25.51 2.53 -27.69
CA ILE A 417 -26.91 2.92 -27.69
C ILE A 417 -27.61 2.18 -26.55
N LEU A 418 -28.21 2.93 -25.63
CA LEU A 418 -29.18 2.40 -24.67
C LEU A 418 -30.57 2.64 -25.22
N LEU A 419 -31.28 1.55 -25.50
CA LEU A 419 -32.63 1.57 -26.04
C LEU A 419 -33.64 1.17 -24.95
N CYS A 420 -34.55 2.08 -24.63
CA CYS A 420 -35.63 1.84 -23.69
C CYS A 420 -36.75 1.04 -24.38
N GLU A 421 -36.95 -0.20 -23.95
CA GLU A 421 -38.06 -1.06 -24.37
C GLU A 421 -39.06 -1.29 -23.22
N GLY A 422 -39.06 -0.41 -22.21
CA GLY A 422 -40.02 -0.46 -21.12
C GLY A 422 -41.45 -0.25 -21.62
N GLY A 423 -42.41 -1.00 -21.08
CA GLY A 423 -43.81 -1.01 -21.52
C GLY A 423 -44.56 0.34 -21.47
N ARG A 424 -43.97 1.39 -20.88
CA ARG A 424 -44.52 2.77 -20.89
C ARG A 424 -44.05 3.61 -22.08
N CYS A 425 -42.85 3.35 -22.60
CA CYS A 425 -42.27 4.09 -23.74
C CYS A 425 -42.37 3.30 -25.06
N ALA A 426 -42.58 1.99 -24.97
CA ALA A 426 -42.80 1.10 -26.10
C ALA A 426 -44.24 1.24 -26.62
N LYS A 427 -44.42 1.60 -27.90
CA LYS A 427 -45.71 1.43 -28.61
C LYS A 427 -46.06 -0.06 -28.70
N GLU A 428 -47.34 -0.37 -28.80
CA GLU A 428 -47.81 -1.71 -29.15
C GLU A 428 -47.16 -2.15 -30.48
N GLY A 429 -46.38 -3.24 -30.45
CA GLY A 429 -45.59 -3.71 -31.60
C GLY A 429 -44.07 -3.48 -31.53
N SER A 430 -43.57 -2.64 -30.62
CA SER A 430 -42.10 -2.41 -30.45
C SER A 430 -41.36 -3.48 -29.63
N LYS A 431 -41.95 -4.69 -29.52
CA LYS A 431 -41.29 -5.84 -28.89
C LYS A 431 -40.13 -6.29 -29.79
N ASN A 432 -38.92 -6.31 -29.24
CA ASN A 432 -37.68 -6.72 -29.90
C ASN A 432 -37.02 -5.70 -30.85
N LEU A 433 -37.34 -4.40 -30.78
CA LEU A 433 -36.65 -3.37 -31.57
C LEU A 433 -35.11 -3.42 -31.39
N ALA A 434 -34.62 -3.66 -30.17
CA ALA A 434 -33.19 -3.84 -29.90
C ALA A 434 -32.60 -5.08 -30.59
N HIS A 435 -33.41 -6.10 -30.86
CA HIS A 435 -32.99 -7.26 -31.66
C HIS A 435 -32.90 -6.87 -33.14
N ASP A 436 -33.94 -6.22 -33.66
CA ASP A 436 -34.04 -5.86 -35.08
C ASP A 436 -32.94 -4.89 -35.50
N LEU A 437 -32.69 -3.85 -34.69
CA LEU A 437 -31.60 -2.91 -34.94
C LEU A 437 -30.21 -3.58 -34.89
N ARG A 438 -30.03 -4.65 -34.10
CA ARG A 438 -28.78 -5.43 -34.13
C ARG A 438 -28.63 -6.21 -35.44
N GLN A 439 -29.72 -6.65 -36.07
CA GLN A 439 -29.67 -7.27 -37.40
C GLN A 439 -29.33 -6.22 -38.46
N VAL A 440 -29.88 -5.01 -38.37
CA VAL A 440 -29.51 -3.90 -39.26
C VAL A 440 -28.01 -3.59 -39.13
N LEU A 441 -27.48 -3.47 -37.90
CA LEU A 441 -26.05 -3.28 -37.67
C LEU A 441 -25.19 -4.40 -38.27
N LYS A 442 -25.69 -5.65 -38.23
CA LYS A 442 -25.00 -6.80 -38.85
C LYS A 442 -24.99 -6.67 -40.37
N SER A 443 -26.08 -6.23 -41.00
CA SER A 443 -26.17 -6.04 -42.45
C SER A 443 -25.24 -4.96 -43.00
N ILE A 444 -24.95 -3.92 -42.21
CA ILE A 444 -24.10 -2.79 -42.60
C ILE A 444 -22.66 -2.88 -42.03
N GLY A 445 -22.31 -4.00 -41.39
CA GLY A 445 -20.95 -4.25 -40.91
C GLY A 445 -20.54 -3.57 -39.59
N PHE A 446 -21.47 -2.88 -38.90
CA PHE A 446 -21.18 -2.17 -37.64
C PHE A 446 -21.45 -2.99 -36.36
N ALA A 447 -21.67 -4.30 -36.48
CA ALA A 447 -21.88 -5.20 -35.32
C ALA A 447 -20.57 -5.70 -34.65
N SER A 448 -19.43 -5.55 -35.33
CA SER A 448 -18.09 -6.03 -34.93
C SER A 448 -16.99 -5.05 -35.41
N GLY A 449 -15.75 -5.24 -34.97
CA GLY A 449 -14.61 -4.40 -35.38
C GLY A 449 -14.52 -3.06 -34.65
N GLU A 450 -13.62 -2.19 -35.10
CA GLU A 450 -13.28 -0.93 -34.41
C GLU A 450 -14.44 0.06 -34.37
N GLN A 451 -15.24 0.08 -35.45
CA GLN A 451 -16.40 0.95 -35.62
C GLN A 451 -17.69 0.39 -35.02
N ARG A 452 -17.57 -0.65 -34.18
CA ARG A 452 -18.73 -1.38 -33.65
C ARG A 452 -19.68 -0.46 -32.89
N ILE A 453 -20.97 -0.55 -33.20
CA ILE A 453 -22.06 0.04 -32.42
C ILE A 453 -22.65 -1.04 -31.51
N LYS A 454 -22.66 -0.78 -30.21
CA LYS A 454 -23.29 -1.66 -29.22
C LYS A 454 -24.70 -1.15 -28.94
N ILE A 455 -25.71 -2.01 -29.07
CA ILE A 455 -27.07 -1.75 -28.59
C ILE A 455 -27.35 -2.58 -27.34
N SER A 456 -27.68 -1.91 -26.23
CA SER A 456 -28.19 -2.54 -25.01
C SER A 456 -29.65 -2.14 -24.80
N ARG A 457 -30.47 -3.12 -24.42
CA ARG A 457 -31.86 -2.88 -24.01
C ARG A 457 -31.89 -2.44 -22.55
N THR A 458 -32.73 -1.48 -22.22
CA THR A 458 -33.02 -1.05 -20.84
C THR A 458 -34.52 -1.06 -20.61
N HIS A 459 -34.95 -1.30 -19.37
CA HIS A 459 -36.38 -1.22 -19.01
C HIS A 459 -36.84 0.23 -18.80
N CYS A 460 -35.92 1.14 -18.50
CA CYS A 460 -36.18 2.55 -18.30
C CYS A 460 -34.90 3.33 -18.58
N ALA A 461 -35.03 4.48 -19.22
CA ALA A 461 -33.96 5.46 -19.38
C ALA A 461 -34.23 6.77 -18.61
N GLY A 462 -35.25 6.80 -17.76
CA GLY A 462 -35.53 7.93 -16.85
C GLY A 462 -36.20 9.16 -17.47
N THR A 463 -36.52 9.14 -18.77
CA THR A 463 -36.97 10.31 -19.54
C THR A 463 -38.40 10.18 -20.07
N CYS A 464 -39.30 9.62 -19.26
CA CYS A 464 -40.69 9.35 -19.65
C CYS A 464 -41.44 10.61 -20.11
N ARG A 465 -41.17 11.78 -19.50
CA ARG A 465 -41.77 13.08 -19.85
C ARG A 465 -41.50 13.47 -21.31
N ASN A 466 -40.27 13.24 -21.77
CA ASN A 466 -39.84 13.60 -23.13
C ASN A 466 -39.99 12.45 -24.14
N ARG A 467 -40.51 11.29 -23.68
CA ARG A 467 -40.61 10.04 -24.44
C ARG A 467 -39.31 9.69 -25.20
N ALA A 468 -38.16 10.03 -24.62
CA ALA A 468 -36.89 9.67 -25.22
C ALA A 468 -36.69 8.16 -25.04
N ALA A 469 -36.64 7.46 -26.18
CA ALA A 469 -36.57 6.01 -26.21
C ALA A 469 -35.14 5.51 -26.39
N MET A 470 -34.20 6.41 -26.70
CA MET A 470 -32.82 6.05 -26.98
C MET A 470 -31.86 7.13 -26.47
N VAL A 471 -30.72 6.72 -25.90
CA VAL A 471 -29.57 7.60 -25.63
C VAL A 471 -28.30 7.01 -26.25
N ILE A 472 -27.49 7.89 -26.83
CA ILE A 472 -26.27 7.56 -27.56
C ILE A 472 -25.07 8.03 -26.74
N TYR A 473 -24.12 7.14 -26.50
CA TYR A 473 -22.82 7.43 -25.88
C TYR A 473 -21.68 7.14 -26.85
N GLU A 474 -20.65 7.97 -26.80
CA GLU A 474 -19.42 7.78 -27.58
C GLU A 474 -18.31 7.26 -26.67
N ARG A 475 -17.57 6.27 -27.15
CA ARG A 475 -16.30 5.90 -26.54
C ARG A 475 -15.20 6.75 -27.16
N LEU A 476 -14.81 7.82 -26.46
CA LEU A 476 -13.77 8.74 -26.91
C LEU A 476 -12.37 8.12 -26.79
N GLN A 477 -11.52 8.38 -27.79
CA GLN A 477 -10.07 8.16 -27.71
C GLN A 477 -9.39 9.37 -27.05
N PRO A 478 -8.14 9.24 -26.56
CA PRO A 478 -7.38 10.38 -26.05
C PRO A 478 -7.38 11.52 -27.07
N ASN A 479 -7.72 12.74 -26.63
CA ASN A 479 -7.79 13.98 -27.43
C ASN A 479 -8.99 14.12 -28.39
N GLU A 480 -10.01 13.25 -28.30
CA GLU A 480 -11.25 13.44 -29.07
C GLU A 480 -12.30 14.26 -28.31
N THR A 481 -12.96 15.19 -29.02
CA THR A 481 -14.13 15.90 -28.50
C THR A 481 -15.42 15.09 -28.72
N PRO A 482 -16.39 15.12 -27.79
CA PRO A 482 -17.68 14.45 -27.97
C PRO A 482 -18.55 15.16 -29.01
N ILE A 483 -19.20 14.41 -29.92
CA ILE A 483 -20.08 14.97 -30.94
C ILE A 483 -21.56 14.62 -30.67
N ASN A 484 -21.86 13.34 -30.55
CA ASN A 484 -23.18 12.74 -30.29
C ASN A 484 -23.25 12.09 -28.89
N ASN A 485 -22.24 12.30 -28.04
CA ASN A 485 -22.22 11.72 -26.70
C ASN A 485 -23.30 12.33 -25.80
N GLY A 486 -24.09 11.48 -25.15
CA GLY A 486 -25.22 11.90 -24.32
C GLY A 486 -26.41 12.44 -25.14
N LEU A 487 -26.51 12.11 -26.43
CA LEU A 487 -27.63 12.55 -27.26
C LEU A 487 -28.87 11.70 -27.02
N TRP A 488 -29.99 12.35 -26.66
CA TRP A 488 -31.27 11.69 -26.42
C TRP A 488 -32.19 11.83 -27.63
N VAL A 489 -32.71 10.69 -28.10
CA VAL A 489 -33.55 10.62 -29.29
C VAL A 489 -34.95 10.10 -28.91
N LYS A 490 -35.98 10.77 -29.42
CA LYS A 490 -37.40 10.44 -29.28
C LYS A 490 -38.04 10.22 -30.65
N GLY A 491 -39.26 9.67 -30.69
CA GLY A 491 -39.98 9.43 -31.95
C GLY A 491 -39.32 8.40 -32.87
N ILE A 492 -38.45 7.53 -32.32
CA ILE A 492 -37.70 6.52 -33.08
C ILE A 492 -38.61 5.46 -33.73
N ASP A 493 -39.87 5.37 -33.31
CA ASP A 493 -40.91 4.54 -33.91
C ASP A 493 -41.30 5.01 -35.31
N GLN A 494 -40.95 6.24 -35.69
CA GLN A 494 -41.17 6.81 -37.02
C GLN A 494 -39.99 6.55 -37.96
N PHE A 495 -38.88 6.00 -37.47
CA PHE A 495 -37.68 5.77 -38.27
C PHE A 495 -37.87 4.55 -39.17
N THR A 496 -37.61 4.74 -40.46
CA THR A 496 -37.56 3.64 -41.43
C THR A 496 -36.23 2.88 -41.33
N GLU A 497 -36.14 1.70 -41.93
CA GLU A 497 -34.87 0.96 -42.01
C GLU A 497 -33.75 1.80 -42.65
N GLN A 498 -34.08 2.59 -43.67
CA GLN A 498 -33.14 3.50 -44.32
C GLN A 498 -32.65 4.59 -43.35
N THR A 499 -33.57 5.20 -42.61
CA THR A 499 -33.25 6.20 -41.56
C THR A 499 -32.30 5.61 -40.51
N TRP A 500 -32.51 4.36 -40.10
CA TRP A 500 -31.64 3.67 -39.15
C TRP A 500 -30.24 3.42 -39.73
N LYS A 501 -30.14 2.97 -40.98
CA LYS A 501 -28.85 2.77 -41.66
C LYS A 501 -28.07 4.07 -41.75
N GLU A 502 -28.73 5.16 -42.15
CA GLU A 502 -28.12 6.50 -42.23
C GLU A 502 -27.67 7.00 -40.85
N LEU A 503 -28.50 6.85 -39.82
CA LEU A 503 -28.14 7.21 -38.45
C LEU A 503 -26.89 6.46 -37.98
N PHE A 504 -26.81 5.16 -38.21
CA PHE A 504 -25.65 4.36 -37.82
C PHE A 504 -24.38 4.75 -38.59
N THR A 505 -24.50 5.05 -39.88
CA THR A 505 -23.40 5.58 -40.69
C THR A 505 -22.92 6.93 -40.16
N HIS A 506 -23.84 7.86 -39.86
CA HIS A 506 -23.50 9.15 -39.26
C HIS A 506 -22.81 9.03 -37.91
N LEU A 507 -23.18 8.05 -37.09
CA LEU A 507 -22.47 7.76 -35.84
C LEU A 507 -21.02 7.36 -36.13
N VAL A 508 -20.79 6.36 -36.99
CA VAL A 508 -19.45 5.88 -37.34
C VAL A 508 -18.58 6.99 -37.94
N GLU A 509 -19.14 7.82 -38.82
CA GLU A 509 -18.48 8.99 -39.42
C GLU A 509 -18.33 10.18 -38.45
N ARG A 510 -18.90 10.07 -37.25
CA ARG A 510 -18.98 11.13 -36.23
C ARG A 510 -19.53 12.44 -36.75
N LYS A 511 -20.55 12.38 -37.61
CA LYS A 511 -21.28 13.59 -38.05
C LYS A 511 -22.25 14.02 -36.93
N PRO A 512 -22.42 15.33 -36.66
CA PRO A 512 -23.35 15.81 -35.65
C PRO A 512 -24.80 15.44 -35.99
N LEU A 513 -25.39 14.47 -35.28
CA LEU A 513 -26.76 14.03 -35.52
C LEU A 513 -27.77 15.17 -35.28
N LYS A 514 -27.48 16.12 -34.39
CA LYS A 514 -28.33 17.30 -34.18
C LYS A 514 -28.47 18.21 -35.41
N GLN A 515 -27.55 18.12 -36.37
CA GLN A 515 -27.61 18.90 -37.61
C GLN A 515 -28.34 18.16 -38.74
N TRP A 516 -28.43 16.83 -38.64
CA TRP A 516 -29.05 15.97 -39.66
C TRP A 516 -30.47 15.52 -39.27
N LEU A 517 -30.69 15.13 -38.02
CA LEU A 517 -32.01 14.79 -37.50
C LEU A 517 -32.86 16.05 -37.31
N ASP A 518 -34.12 15.97 -37.73
CA ASP A 518 -35.11 16.99 -37.41
C ASP A 518 -35.16 17.21 -35.88
N PRO A 519 -35.13 18.47 -35.40
CA PRO A 519 -35.22 18.80 -33.98
C PRO A 519 -36.37 18.12 -33.23
N GLN A 520 -37.46 17.75 -33.90
CA GLN A 520 -38.57 17.01 -33.31
C GLN A 520 -38.18 15.62 -32.78
N TYR A 521 -37.09 15.02 -33.29
CA TYR A 521 -36.58 13.73 -32.83
C TYR A 521 -35.54 13.86 -31.72
N ILE A 522 -35.12 15.08 -31.37
CA ILE A 522 -34.20 15.33 -30.26
C ILE A 522 -35.00 15.61 -29.00
N ALA A 523 -34.70 14.88 -27.93
CA ALA A 523 -35.30 15.14 -26.63
C ALA A 523 -34.54 16.27 -25.91
N PRO A 524 -35.22 17.30 -25.40
CA PRO A 524 -34.56 18.33 -24.59
C PRO A 524 -34.06 17.72 -23.28
N ILE A 525 -32.92 18.22 -22.80
CA ILE A 525 -32.44 17.98 -21.44
C ILE A 525 -32.75 19.26 -20.68
N GLU A 526 -33.80 19.25 -19.87
CA GLU A 526 -34.16 20.37 -18.99
C GLU A 526 -33.14 20.46 -17.86
N SER A 527 -32.66 21.66 -17.54
CA SER A 527 -31.87 21.88 -16.33
C SER A 527 -32.77 21.92 -15.09
N ALA A 528 -32.24 21.55 -13.93
CA ALA A 528 -32.99 21.62 -12.66
C ALA A 528 -33.43 23.07 -12.33
N ASP A 529 -32.70 24.08 -12.80
CA ASP A 529 -33.00 25.50 -12.57
C ASP A 529 -34.15 26.02 -13.45
N GLU A 530 -34.38 25.43 -14.63
CA GLU A 530 -35.47 25.82 -15.53
C GLU A 530 -36.85 25.37 -15.02
N LEU A 531 -36.90 24.36 -14.14
CA LEU A 531 -38.14 23.85 -13.53
C LEU A 531 -38.71 24.76 -12.43
N ASN A 532 -37.91 25.67 -11.87
CA ASN A 532 -38.35 26.61 -10.83
C ASN A 532 -38.98 27.91 -11.41
N LYS A 533 -39.15 28.00 -12.72
CA LYS A 533 -39.73 29.17 -13.43
C LYS A 533 -41.05 28.88 -14.16
N LEU A 534 -41.59 27.67 -14.02
CA LEU A 534 -42.92 27.24 -14.46
C LEU A 534 -43.75 26.89 -13.23
#